data_AF-A0A389M0E8-F1
#
_entry.id   AF-A0A389M0E8-F1
#
_cell.length_a   1.000
_cell.length_b   1.000
_cell.length_c   1.000
_cell.angle_alpha   90.00
_cell.angle_beta   90.00
_cell.angle_gamma   90.00
#
_symmetry.space_group_name_H-M   'P 1'
#
loop_
_entity.id
_entity.type
_entity.pdbx_description
1 polymer ?
#
loop_
_entity_poly.entity_id
_entity_poly.type
_entity_poly.pdbx_seq_one_letter_code
_entity_poly.pdbx_strand_id
1 'polypeptide(L)'
;MQPQWVNIPEGLFRCLIDKAKDKKGKELEILLKNEIVNRFKSLNKNPKWLQSPQWVIEDEYPLIFVGQFDITKLRHDITHAYLFLNAKTGRYSTVEQSM
;
A
#
# COMPACT_ATOMS: atom_id res chain seq x y z
N MET A 1 6.84 -11.29 9.09
CA MET A 1 7.59 -10.31 8.28
C MET A 1 6.63 -9.63 7.30
N GLN A 2 6.54 -8.30 7.33
CA GLN A 2 5.66 -7.51 6.45
C GLN A 2 6.44 -7.08 5.19
N PRO A 3 5.79 -6.98 4.01
CA PRO A 3 6.48 -6.53 2.80
C PRO A 3 6.94 -5.06 2.94
N GLN A 4 8.17 -4.76 2.52
CA GLN A 4 8.76 -3.41 2.63
C GLN A 4 7.97 -2.31 1.89
N TRP A 5 7.10 -2.68 0.95
CA TRP A 5 6.35 -1.76 0.11
C TRP A 5 4.96 -1.38 0.67
N VAL A 6 4.56 -1.92 1.83
CA VAL A 6 3.32 -1.53 2.53
C VAL A 6 3.63 -1.27 3.99
N ASN A 7 3.10 -0.17 4.52
CA ASN A 7 2.88 -0.05 5.96
C ASN A 7 1.40 -0.26 6.26
N ILE A 8 1.06 -1.36 6.93
CA ILE A 8 -0.33 -1.72 7.26
C ILE A 8 -0.70 -0.92 8.51
N PRO A 9 -1.72 -0.04 8.45
CA PRO A 9 -2.17 0.66 9.64
C PRO A 9 -2.63 -0.32 10.71
N GLU A 10 -2.38 0.01 11.97
CA GLU A 10 -2.70 -0.87 13.10
C GLU A 10 -4.18 -1.28 13.12
N GLY A 11 -5.10 -0.36 12.79
CA GLY A 11 -6.53 -0.66 12.69
C GLY A 11 -6.87 -1.73 11.64
N LEU A 12 -6.26 -1.62 10.45
CA LEU A 12 -6.43 -2.61 9.39
C LEU A 12 -5.81 -3.96 9.80
N PHE A 13 -4.66 -3.92 10.46
CA PHE A 13 -3.99 -5.14 10.95
C PHE A 13 -4.87 -5.88 11.98
N ARG A 14 -5.45 -5.16 12.94
CA ARG A 14 -6.39 -5.74 13.92
C ARG A 14 -7.62 -6.36 13.23
N CYS A 15 -8.21 -5.67 12.25
CA CYS A 15 -9.32 -6.22 11.47
C CYS A 15 -8.97 -7.53 10.74
N LEU A 16 -7.74 -7.64 10.21
CA LEU A 16 -7.27 -8.87 9.55
C LEU A 16 -7.07 -10.01 10.55
N ILE A 17 -6.53 -9.72 11.73
CA ILE A 17 -6.38 -10.70 12.83
C ILE A 17 -7.75 -11.19 13.31
N ASP A 18 -8.69 -10.27 13.53
CA ASP A 18 -10.05 -10.59 13.99
C ASP A 18 -10.84 -11.44 12.98
N LYS A 19 -10.48 -11.41 11.70
CA LYS A 19 -11.05 -12.30 10.67
C LYS A 19 -10.43 -13.69 10.66
N ALA A 20 -9.19 -13.82 11.15
CA ALA A 20 -8.47 -15.07 11.15
C ALA A 20 -8.84 -16.01 12.33
N LYS A 21 -9.67 -15.51 13.29
CA LYS A 21 -10.27 -16.04 14.55
C LYS A 21 -9.68 -17.26 15.27
N ASP A 22 -9.09 -18.24 14.59
CA ASP A 22 -8.56 -19.47 15.18
C ASP A 22 -7.22 -19.93 14.60
N LYS A 23 -6.69 -19.22 13.59
CA LYS A 23 -5.39 -19.54 12.98
C LYS A 23 -4.23 -19.08 13.88
N LYS A 24 -3.23 -19.93 14.08
CA LYS A 24 -2.04 -19.63 14.90
C LYS A 24 -0.74 -19.94 14.16
N GLY A 25 0.35 -19.33 14.61
CA GLY A 25 1.69 -19.59 14.09
C GLY A 25 1.81 -19.34 12.58
N LYS A 26 2.38 -20.30 11.85
CA LYS A 26 2.66 -20.19 10.42
C LYS A 26 1.39 -20.04 9.56
N GLU A 27 0.28 -20.67 9.95
CA GLU A 27 -0.96 -20.56 9.17
C GLU A 27 -1.54 -19.15 9.21
N LEU A 28 -1.46 -18.50 10.37
CA LEU A 28 -1.87 -17.10 10.52
C LEU A 28 -0.99 -16.19 9.66
N GLU A 29 0.33 -16.42 9.66
CA GLU A 29 1.24 -15.62 8.83
C GLU A 29 0.94 -15.75 7.33
N ILE A 30 0.69 -16.97 6.84
CA ILE A 30 0.33 -17.21 5.44
C ILE A 30 -0.99 -16.52 5.09
N LEU A 31 -2.00 -16.65 5.95
CA LEU A 31 -3.30 -16.04 5.75
C LEU A 31 -3.18 -14.52 5.67
N LEU A 32 -2.49 -13.90 6.64
CA LEU A 32 -2.27 -12.45 6.63
C LEU A 32 -1.52 -11.99 5.38
N LYS A 33 -0.47 -12.71 4.96
CA LYS A 33 0.26 -12.40 3.72
C LYS A 33 -0.65 -12.43 2.50
N ASN A 34 -1.46 -13.47 2.37
CA ASN A 34 -2.41 -13.59 1.27
C ASN A 34 -3.42 -12.44 1.28
N GLU A 35 -3.90 -12.05 2.46
CA GLU A 35 -4.88 -10.97 2.60
C GLU A 35 -4.30 -9.60 2.26
N ILE A 36 -3.03 -9.37 2.62
CA ILE A 36 -2.29 -8.17 2.22
C ILE A 36 -2.14 -8.14 0.70
N VAL A 37 -1.70 -9.23 0.07
CA VAL A 37 -1.55 -9.29 -1.39
C VAL A 37 -2.89 -9.11 -2.11
N ASN A 38 -3.97 -9.67 -1.57
CA ASN A 38 -5.30 -9.55 -2.14
C ASN A 38 -5.87 -8.13 -2.05
N ARG A 39 -5.56 -7.40 -0.97
CA ARG A 39 -6.06 -6.03 -0.75
C ARG A 39 -5.18 -4.98 -1.43
N PHE A 40 -3.87 -5.06 -1.29
CA PHE A 40 -2.91 -4.07 -1.78
C PHE A 40 -2.48 -4.41 -3.21
N LYS A 41 -3.31 -3.98 -4.18
CA LYS A 41 -3.11 -4.28 -5.59
C LYS A 41 -2.26 -3.24 -6.29
N SER A 42 -1.38 -3.71 -7.17
CA SER A 42 -0.58 -2.90 -8.08
C SER A 42 -0.93 -3.24 -9.51
N LEU A 43 -1.03 -2.23 -10.39
CA LEU A 43 -1.33 -2.42 -11.81
C LEU A 43 -0.22 -3.21 -12.53
N ASN A 44 1.04 -2.89 -12.24
CA ASN A 44 2.21 -3.53 -12.87
C ASN A 44 3.25 -3.98 -11.84
N LYS A 45 3.86 -3.02 -11.15
CA LYS A 45 4.92 -3.26 -10.14
C LYS A 45 4.52 -2.60 -8.85
N ASN A 46 5.03 -3.11 -7.73
CA ASN A 46 4.86 -2.46 -6.43
C ASN A 46 5.63 -1.13 -6.37
N PRO A 47 5.18 -0.15 -5.56
CA PRO A 47 5.86 1.11 -5.39
C PRO A 47 7.24 0.92 -4.77
N LYS A 48 8.22 1.69 -5.26
CA LYS A 48 9.52 1.86 -4.63
C LYS A 48 9.51 3.20 -3.91
N TRP A 49 9.24 3.15 -2.61
CA TRP A 49 9.20 4.33 -1.76
C TRP A 49 10.60 4.95 -1.62
N LEU A 50 10.67 6.28 -1.72
CA LEU A 50 11.90 7.01 -1.38
C LEU A 50 12.10 7.05 0.13
N GLN A 51 11.00 7.13 0.88
CA GLN A 51 10.98 7.14 2.34
C GLN A 51 10.16 5.95 2.88
N SER A 52 9.42 6.17 3.98
CA SER A 52 8.50 5.18 4.53
C SER A 52 7.30 4.95 3.59
N PRO A 53 6.76 3.72 3.50
CA PRO A 53 5.58 3.44 2.69
C PRO A 53 4.38 4.30 3.06
N GLN A 54 3.77 4.95 2.07
CA GLN A 54 2.57 5.78 2.24
C GLN A 54 1.45 5.30 1.32
N TRP A 55 1.08 4.03 1.46
CA TRP A 55 0.00 3.46 0.67
C TRP A 55 -1.31 4.16 1.01
N VAL A 56 -2.02 4.67 -0.01
CA VAL A 56 -3.27 5.41 0.19
C VAL A 56 -4.40 4.45 0.54
N ILE A 57 -5.08 4.72 1.64
CA ILE A 57 -6.23 3.94 2.12
C ILE A 57 -7.40 4.89 2.32
N GLU A 58 -8.54 4.59 1.70
CA GLU A 58 -9.79 5.34 1.83
C GLU A 58 -10.89 4.37 2.30
N ASP A 59 -11.67 4.76 3.31
CA ASP A 59 -12.74 3.94 3.90
C ASP A 59 -12.28 2.51 4.30
N GLU A 60 -11.08 2.36 4.85
CA GLU A 60 -10.42 1.08 5.16
C GLU A 60 -10.05 0.19 3.96
N TYR A 61 -10.19 0.71 2.73
CA TYR A 61 -9.79 0.02 1.51
C TYR A 61 -8.51 0.65 0.93
N PRO A 62 -7.40 -0.10 0.84
CA PRO A 62 -6.23 0.37 0.11
C PRO A 62 -6.59 0.60 -1.36
N LEU A 63 -6.17 1.75 -1.87
CA LEU A 63 -6.35 2.09 -3.27
C LEU A 63 -5.41 1.25 -4.15
N ILE A 64 -5.73 1.12 -5.42
CA ILE A 64 -4.90 0.39 -6.38
C ILE A 64 -3.71 1.27 -6.76
N PHE A 65 -2.49 0.79 -6.55
CA PHE A 65 -1.30 1.47 -7.03
C PHE A 65 -1.20 1.37 -8.54
N VAL A 66 -1.17 2.51 -9.23
CA VAL A 66 -1.17 2.58 -10.69
C VAL A 66 0.25 2.71 -11.23
N GLY A 67 1.06 3.56 -10.61
CA GLY A 67 2.42 3.80 -11.06
C GLY A 67 3.17 4.83 -10.22
N GLN A 68 4.48 4.88 -10.45
CA GLN A 68 5.37 5.90 -9.88
C GLN A 68 6.04 6.67 -11.00
N PHE A 69 6.25 7.96 -10.78
CA PHE A 69 6.85 8.88 -11.73
C PHE A 69 8.00 9.63 -11.05
N ASP A 70 9.17 9.61 -11.67
CA ASP A 70 10.27 10.50 -11.27
C ASP A 70 9.92 11.93 -11.73
N ILE A 71 9.70 12.81 -10.77
CA ILE A 71 9.39 14.22 -10.99
C ILE A 71 10.49 15.13 -10.46
N THR A 72 11.70 14.60 -10.24
CA THR A 72 12.87 15.34 -9.75
C THR A 72 13.16 16.56 -10.62
N LYS A 73 12.94 16.47 -11.95
CA LYS A 73 13.12 17.61 -12.86
C LYS A 73 12.17 18.79 -12.60
N LEU A 74 11.11 18.60 -11.84
CA LEU A 74 10.10 19.61 -11.48
C LEU A 74 10.27 20.11 -10.03
N ARG A 75 11.32 19.68 -9.33
CA ARG A 75 11.59 19.93 -7.91
C ARG A 75 13.08 20.22 -7.71
N HIS A 76 13.46 20.65 -6.51
CA HIS A 76 14.87 20.87 -6.15
C HIS A 76 15.55 19.60 -5.64
N ASP A 77 14.76 18.65 -5.13
CA ASP A 77 15.21 17.42 -4.49
C ASP A 77 14.75 16.18 -5.28
N ILE A 78 15.36 15.01 -5.01
CA ILE A 78 14.96 13.75 -5.65
C ILE A 78 13.51 13.47 -5.24
N THR A 79 12.59 13.56 -6.19
CA THR A 79 11.15 13.51 -5.88
C THR A 79 10.44 12.51 -6.78
N HIS A 80 9.65 11.65 -6.15
CA HIS A 80 8.78 10.70 -6.86
C HIS A 80 7.31 10.97 -6.51
N ALA A 81 6.47 10.94 -7.55
CA ALA A 81 5.02 10.97 -7.41
C ALA A 81 4.46 9.54 -7.59
N TYR A 82 3.57 9.14 -6.68
CA TYR A 82 2.92 7.84 -6.65
C TYR A 82 1.42 8.02 -6.91
N LEU A 83 0.91 7.34 -7.92
CA LEU A 83 -0.48 7.45 -8.37
C LEU A 83 -1.29 6.25 -7.88
N PHE A 84 -2.45 6.54 -7.30
CA PHE A 84 -3.40 5.56 -6.78
C PHE A 84 -4.77 5.76 -7.41
N LEU A 85 -5.49 4.66 -7.65
CA LEU A 85 -6.85 4.64 -8.17
C LEU A 85 -7.80 4.09 -7.10
N ASN A 86 -8.84 4.85 -6.78
CA ASN A 86 -9.98 4.35 -6.06
C ASN A 86 -10.91 3.62 -7.04
N ALA A 87 -10.91 2.28 -6.98
CA ALA A 87 -11.71 1.44 -7.86
C ALA A 87 -13.23 1.60 -7.68
N LYS A 88 -13.69 2.13 -6.54
CA LYS A 88 -15.13 2.37 -6.29
C LYS A 88 -15.61 3.66 -6.93
N THR A 89 -14.81 4.72 -6.86
CA THR A 89 -15.19 6.06 -7.31
C THR A 89 -14.59 6.45 -8.66
N GLY A 90 -13.59 5.71 -9.14
CA GLY A 90 -12.81 6.05 -10.33
C GLY A 90 -11.84 7.23 -10.11
N ARG A 91 -11.73 7.76 -8.90
CA ARG A 91 -10.87 8.91 -8.59
C ARG A 91 -9.42 8.50 -8.43
N TYR A 92 -8.54 9.40 -8.87
CA TYR A 92 -7.11 9.27 -8.67
C TYR A 92 -6.67 10.11 -7.47
N SER A 93 -5.76 9.55 -6.68
CA SER A 93 -5.10 10.21 -5.57
C SER A 93 -3.59 10.10 -5.76
N THR A 94 -2.85 11.14 -5.38
CA THR A 94 -1.39 11.18 -5.53
C THR A 94 -0.71 11.35 -4.18
N VAL A 95 0.48 10.77 -4.05
CA VAL A 95 1.41 11.00 -2.93
C VAL A 95 2.74 11.41 -3.53
N GLU A 96 3.37 12.45 -3.00
CA GLU A 96 4.74 12.85 -3.37
C GLU A 96 5.70 12.57 -2.20
N GLN A 97 6.88 12.04 -2.50
CA GLN A 97 7.98 11.94 -1.54
C GLN A 97 9.22 12.59 -2.14
N SER A 98 9.95 13.34 -1.33
CA SER A 98 11.22 13.99 -1.68
C SER A 98 12.34 13.56 -0.73
N MET A 99 13.59 13.54 -1.16
CA MET A 99 14.77 13.23 -0.34
C MET A 99 15.87 14.26 -0.51
#